data_AF-A0A960DW15-F1
#
_entry.id   AF-A0A960DW15-F1
#
_cell.length_a   1.000
_cell.length_b   1.000
_cell.length_c   1.000
_cell.angle_alpha   90.00
_cell.angle_beta   90.00
_cell.angle_gamma   90.00
#
_symmetry.space_group_name_H-M   'P 1'
#
loop_
_entity.id
_entity.type
_entity.pdbx_description
1 polymer ?
#
loop_
_entity_poly.entity_id
_entity_poly.type
_entity_poly.pdbx_seq_one_letter_code
_entity_poly.pdbx_strand_id
1 'polypeptide(L)' 'SVAPDGTCVSCGRFIAEPEDEEEERGKAPWHFWLLVAALVAYLGWRLVQVVIWLVTGDWPG' A
#
# COMPACT_ATOMS: atom_id res chain seq x y z
N SER A 1 -21.96 -17.47 -14.26
CA SER A 1 -20.88 -16.62 -14.79
C SER A 1 -21.45 -15.25 -15.12
N VAL A 2 -20.67 -14.20 -14.97
CA VAL A 2 -21.07 -12.81 -15.25
C VAL A 2 -20.32 -12.35 -16.48
N ALA A 3 -20.99 -11.61 -17.37
CA ALA A 3 -20.39 -11.01 -18.54
C ALA A 3 -19.68 -9.70 -18.19
N PRO A 4 -18.74 -9.21 -19.02
CA PRO A 4 -17.92 -8.03 -18.72
C PRO A 4 -18.74 -6.75 -18.47
N ASP A 5 -19.96 -6.68 -19.00
CA ASP A 5 -20.94 -5.61 -18.81
C ASP A 5 -21.75 -5.73 -17.51
N GLY A 6 -21.38 -6.65 -16.61
CA GLY A 6 -22.04 -6.84 -15.31
C GLY A 6 -23.34 -7.66 -15.37
N THR A 7 -23.67 -8.23 -16.53
CA THR A 7 -24.91 -9.00 -16.73
C THR A 7 -24.73 -10.50 -16.56
N CYS A 8 -25.77 -11.15 -16.04
CA CYS A 8 -25.80 -12.61 -15.91
C CYS A 8 -26.05 -13.28 -17.27
N VAL A 9 -25.12 -14.11 -17.73
CA VAL A 9 -25.23 -14.79 -19.03
C VAL A 9 -26.39 -15.79 -19.13
N SER A 10 -26.95 -16.23 -18.00
CA SER A 10 -28.02 -17.23 -17.99
C SER A 10 -29.44 -16.65 -17.90
N CYS A 11 -29.61 -15.44 -17.37
CA CYS A 11 -30.93 -14.84 -17.15
C CYS A 11 -31.03 -13.38 -17.56
N GLY A 12 -29.95 -12.75 -18.04
CA GLY A 12 -29.93 -11.37 -18.52
C GLY A 12 -30.14 -10.31 -17.44
N ARG A 13 -30.14 -10.69 -16.16
CA ARG A 13 -30.25 -9.76 -15.04
C ARG A 13 -28.91 -9.04 -14.83
N PHE A 14 -28.99 -7.73 -14.62
CA PHE A 14 -27.87 -6.92 -14.17
C PHE A 14 -27.55 -7.24 -12.69
N ILE A 15 -26.31 -7.59 -12.39
CA ILE A 15 -25.89 -8.05 -11.05
C ILE A 15 -24.93 -7.06 -10.39
N ALA A 16 -24.10 -6.38 -11.17
CA ALA A 16 -23.14 -5.40 -10.67
C ALA A 16 -22.85 -4.35 -11.75
N GLU A 17 -22.55 -3.13 -11.33
CA GLU A 17 -21.92 -2.15 -12.20
C GLU A 17 -20.61 -2.72 -12.77
N PRO A 18 -20.37 -2.61 -14.10
CA PRO A 18 -19.10 -3.00 -14.67
C PRO A 18 -18.01 -2.20 -13.95
N GLU A 19 -16.94 -2.88 -13.52
CA GLU A 19 -15.81 -2.20 -12.91
C GLU A 19 -15.29 -1.18 -13.93
N ASP A 20 -15.53 0.11 -13.71
CA ASP A 20 -14.93 1.19 -14.50
C ASP A 20 -13.43 1.22 -14.22
N GLU A 21 -12.71 0.30 -14.87
CA GLU A 21 -11.28 0.01 -14.69
C GLU A 21 -10.38 1.23 -15.02
N GLU A 22 -10.94 2.27 -15.63
CA GLU A 22 -10.20 3.41 -16.18
C GLU A 22 -9.95 4.54 -15.17
N GLU A 23 -10.81 4.75 -14.15
CA GLU A 23 -10.68 5.90 -13.25
C GLU A 23 -10.01 5.57 -11.90
N GLU A 24 -10.14 4.33 -11.41
CA GLU A 24 -9.46 3.88 -10.19
C GLU A 24 -8.12 3.20 -10.47
N ARG A 25 -7.29 3.77 -11.36
CA ARG A 25 -5.93 3.27 -11.59
C ARG A 25 -5.06 3.36 -10.32
N GLY A 26 -5.17 2.34 -9.47
CA GLY A 26 -4.21 1.87 -8.49
C GLY A 26 -3.62 2.94 -7.56
N LYS A 27 -4.42 3.91 -7.08
CA LYS A 27 -3.91 4.85 -6.07
C LYS A 27 -3.70 4.06 -4.77
N ALA A 28 -2.45 3.92 -4.35
CA ALA A 28 -2.14 3.25 -3.09
C ALA A 28 -2.95 3.89 -1.95
N PRO A 29 -3.60 3.10 -1.08
CA PRO A 29 -4.45 3.62 -0.01
C PRO A 29 -3.62 4.51 0.93
N TRP A 30 -4.24 5.53 1.52
CA TRP A 30 -3.52 6.52 2.34
C TRP A 30 -2.72 5.89 3.51
N HIS A 31 -3.25 4.83 4.11
CA HIS A 31 -2.59 4.07 5.17
C HIS A 31 -1.28 3.40 4.70
N PHE A 32 -1.15 3.07 3.41
CA PHE A 32 0.09 2.52 2.86
C PHE A 32 1.25 3.51 3.04
N TRP A 33 1.01 4.80 2.76
CA TRP A 33 1.98 5.86 2.96
C TRP A 33 2.33 6.11 4.42
N LEU A 34 1.37 5.93 5.35
CA LEU A 34 1.68 5.97 6.78
C LEU A 34 2.69 4.89 7.19
N LEU A 35 2.50 3.66 6.72
CA LEU A 35 3.41 2.56 7.02
C LEU A 35 4.81 2.81 6.43
N VAL A 36 4.88 3.33 5.20
CA VAL A 36 6.15 3.72 4.57
C VAL A 36 6.85 4.83 5.37
N ALA A 37 6.12 5.85 5.81
CA ALA A 37 6.67 6.94 6.61
C ALA A 37 7.21 6.44 7.96
N ALA A 38 6.47 5.57 8.66
CA ALA A 38 6.91 4.96 9.92
C ALA A 38 8.17 4.10 9.71
N LEU A 39 8.24 3.34 8.61
CA LEU A 39 9.40 2.54 8.27
C LEU A 39 10.64 3.40 8.01
N VAL A 40 10.51 4.46 7.21
CA VAL A 40 11.61 5.40 6.93
C VAL A 40 12.08 6.09 8.21
N ALA A 41 11.17 6.52 9.08
CA ALA A 41 11.53 7.12 10.36
C ALA A 41 12.30 6.14 11.27
N TYR A 42 11.82 4.90 11.37
CA TYR A 42 12.50 3.87 12.17
C TYR A 42 13.87 3.51 11.62
N LEU A 43 13.99 3.30 10.30
CA LEU A 43 15.26 2.98 9.67
C LEU A 43 16.23 4.16 9.72
N GLY A 44 15.75 5.40 9.54
CA GLY A 44 16.55 6.61 9.71
C GLY A 44 17.12 6.71 11.13
N TRP A 45 16.29 6.48 12.15
CA TRP A 45 16.74 6.44 13.54
C TRP A 45 17.77 5.33 13.77
N ARG A 46 17.52 4.11 13.28
CA ARG A 46 18.46 3.00 13.39
C ARG A 46 19.79 3.28 12.72
N LEU A 47 19.79 3.92 11.54
CA LEU A 47 21.01 4.32 10.85
C LEU A 47 21.81 5.33 11.68
N VAL A 48 21.15 6.35 12.25
CA VAL A 48 21.81 7.31 13.16
C VAL A 48 22.39 6.59 14.37
N GLN A 49 21.63 5.68 14.99
CA GLN A 49 22.11 4.89 16.14
C GLN A 49 23.36 4.07 15.80
N VAL A 50 23.38 3.43 14.63
CA VAL A 50 24.53 2.65 14.15
C VAL A 50 25.73 3.54 13.84
N VAL A 51 25.52 4.70 13.22
CA VAL A 51 26.59 5.65 12.91
C VAL A 51 27.22 6.19 14.20
N ILE A 52 26.40 6.56 15.19
CA ILE A 52 26.89 7.01 16.50
C ILE A 52 27.74 5.89 17.11
N TRP A 53 27.20 4.67 17.20
CA TRP A 53 27.92 3.53 17.75
C TRP A 53 29.24 3.25 17.04
N LEU A 54 29.28 3.30 15.70
CA LEU A 54 30.50 3.10 14.93
C LEU A 54 31.57 4.17 15.22
N VAL A 55 31.14 5.40 15.50
CA VAL A 55 32.05 6.53 15.75
C VAL A 55 32.50 6.58 17.22
N THR A 56 31.61 6.31 18.16
CA THR A 56 31.87 6.43 19.60
C THR A 56 32.32 5.13 20.26
N GLY A 57 32.01 3.98 19.65
CA GLY A 57 32.17 2.64 20.25
C GLY A 57 31.18 2.35 21.39
N ASP A 58 30.36 3.33 21.77
CA ASP A 58 29.38 3.26 22.84
C ASP A 58 27.98 3.06 22.24
N TRP A 59 27.21 2.12 22.77
CA TRP A 59 25.88 1.78 22.25
C TRP A 59 24.83 2.65 22.94
N PRO A 60 24.19 3.62 22.24
CA PRO A 60 23.33 4.61 22.88
C PRO A 60 21.87 4.13 22.97
N GLY A 61 21.65 2.86 23.34
CA GLY A 61 20.34 2.19 23.29
C GLY A 61 20.06 1.28 24.47
#